data_AF-A0A7Y2SLC8-F1
#
_entry.id   AF-A0A7Y2SLC8-F1
#
_cell.length_a   1.000
_cell.length_b   1.000
_cell.length_c   1.000
_cell.angle_alpha   90.00
_cell.angle_beta   90.00
_cell.angle_gamma   90.00
#
_symmetry.space_group_name_H-M   'P 1'
#
loop_
_entity.id
_entity.type
_entity.pdbx_description
1 polymer ?
#
loop_
_entity_poly.entity_id
_entity_poly.type
_entity_poly.pdbx_seq_one_letter_code
_entity_poly.pdbx_strand_id
1 'polypeptide(L)'
;MSLTRVRFCAEADTRLRLLRARTGLSANLLCRFGFSLSLAEPGAPDPAQYPEDSPREIERGTLVGRYDALIIALLRQRCLADQLPTYGDAFDAQLHAHMNRGVLLLYQRAKSLPDLCALASGEG
;
A
#
# COMPACT_ATOMS: atom_id res chain seq x y z
N MET A 1 1.79 -16.74 0.01
CA MET A 1 0.84 -15.61 -0.10
C MET A 1 -0.49 -16.23 -0.43
N SER A 2 -1.39 -16.26 0.55
CA SER A 2 -2.74 -16.81 0.45
C SER A 2 -3.79 -15.72 0.25
N LEU A 3 -3.45 -14.47 0.58
CA LEU A 3 -4.30 -13.30 0.44
C LEU A 3 -4.80 -13.15 -1.00
N THR A 4 -6.12 -13.21 -1.19
CA THR A 4 -6.78 -13.02 -2.49
C THR A 4 -7.34 -11.62 -2.65
N ARG A 5 -7.60 -10.92 -1.55
CA ARG A 5 -8.22 -9.59 -1.50
C ARG A 5 -7.62 -8.75 -0.38
N VAL A 6 -7.68 -7.43 -0.54
CA VAL A 6 -7.27 -6.46 0.49
C VAL A 6 -8.47 -5.63 0.89
N ARG A 7 -8.87 -5.73 2.16
CA ARG A 7 -9.91 -4.89 2.77
C ARG A 7 -9.25 -3.78 3.58
N PHE A 8 -9.36 -2.54 3.11
CA PHE A 8 -8.67 -1.41 3.74
C PHE A 8 -9.31 -1.06 5.09
N CYS A 9 -8.58 -0.34 5.95
CA CYS A 9 -9.21 0.35 7.07
C CYS A 9 -10.04 1.55 6.58
N ALA A 10 -11.02 1.97 7.37
CA ALA A 10 -11.94 3.04 7.03
C ALA A 10 -11.23 4.37 6.78
N GLU A 11 -10.14 4.64 7.52
CA GLU A 11 -9.33 5.83 7.29
C GLU A 11 -8.62 5.77 5.93
N ALA A 12 -7.89 4.69 5.64
CA ALA A 12 -7.18 4.54 4.38
C ALA A 12 -8.12 4.59 3.18
N ASP A 13 -9.29 3.95 3.25
CA ASP A 13 -10.33 4.05 2.21
C ASP A 13 -10.78 5.50 1.98
N THR A 14 -11.02 6.25 3.06
CA THR A 14 -11.38 7.67 2.97
C THR A 14 -10.27 8.49 2.30
N ARG A 15 -9.00 8.30 2.70
CA ARG A 15 -7.86 8.99 2.07
C ARG A 15 -7.68 8.60 0.61
N LEU A 16 -7.87 7.33 0.27
CA LEU A 16 -7.79 6.83 -1.10
C LEU A 16 -8.84 7.48 -2.00
N ARG A 17 -10.09 7.62 -1.53
CA ARG A 17 -11.14 8.35 -2.27
C ARG A 17 -10.73 9.79 -2.56
N LEU A 18 -10.17 10.50 -1.57
CA LEU A 18 -9.70 11.87 -1.74
C LEU A 18 -8.51 11.98 -2.70
N LEU A 19 -7.54 11.07 -2.62
CA LEU A 19 -6.42 11.00 -3.55
C LEU A 19 -6.91 10.83 -4.99
N ARG A 20 -7.86 9.91 -5.22
CA ARG A 20 -8.46 9.70 -6.55
C ARG A 20 -9.11 10.98 -7.07
N ALA A 21 -9.89 11.67 -6.25
CA ALA A 21 -10.57 12.89 -6.64
C ALA A 21 -9.60 14.02 -7.05
N ARG A 22 -8.46 14.14 -6.37
CA ARG A 22 -7.48 15.22 -6.62
C ARG A 22 -6.46 14.92 -7.71
N THR A 23 -6.13 13.64 -7.91
CA THR A 23 -5.10 13.22 -8.88
C THR A 23 -5.70 12.69 -10.20
N GLY A 24 -6.98 12.30 -10.21
CA GLY A 24 -7.60 11.62 -11.34
C GLY A 24 -7.14 10.17 -11.55
N LEU A 25 -6.23 9.65 -10.71
CA LEU A 25 -5.67 8.31 -10.86
C LEU A 25 -6.61 7.22 -10.30
N SER A 26 -6.41 6.00 -10.76
CA SER A 26 -7.15 4.84 -10.26
C SER A 26 -6.70 4.46 -8.84
N ALA A 27 -7.60 3.85 -8.07
CA ALA A 27 -7.29 3.31 -6.74
C ALA A 27 -6.07 2.38 -6.79
N ASN A 28 -6.05 1.45 -7.74
CA ASN A 28 -4.99 0.45 -7.86
C ASN A 28 -3.62 1.08 -8.09
N LEU A 29 -3.56 2.13 -8.92
CA LEU A 29 -2.31 2.82 -9.19
C LEU A 29 -1.81 3.59 -7.95
N LEU A 30 -2.71 4.31 -7.27
CA LEU A 30 -2.39 5.00 -6.03
C LEU A 30 -1.92 4.04 -4.92
N CYS A 31 -2.54 2.88 -4.79
CA CYS A 31 -2.10 1.86 -3.83
C CYS A 31 -0.71 1.31 -4.16
N ARG A 32 -0.34 1.16 -5.45
CA ARG A 32 1.02 0.74 -5.84
C ARG A 32 2.08 1.79 -5.52
N PHE A 33 1.77 3.06 -5.76
CA PHE A 33 2.65 4.17 -5.34
C PHE A 33 2.76 4.22 -3.82
N GLY A 34 1.64 4.16 -3.11
CA GLY A 34 1.62 4.12 -1.65
C GLY A 34 2.40 2.94 -1.08
N PHE A 35 2.23 1.75 -1.64
CA PHE A 35 3.00 0.56 -1.25
C PHE A 35 4.51 0.80 -1.41
N SER A 36 4.94 1.34 -2.56
CA SER A 36 6.35 1.64 -2.81
C SER A 36 6.90 2.67 -1.82
N LEU A 37 6.11 3.72 -1.52
CA LEU A 37 6.43 4.72 -0.50
C LEU A 37 6.53 4.09 0.90
N SER A 38 5.61 3.19 1.24
CA SER A 38 5.62 2.45 2.49
C SER A 38 6.84 1.55 2.62
N LEU A 39 7.33 0.94 1.53
CA LEU A 39 8.56 0.15 1.58
C LEU A 39 9.81 1.00 1.82
N ALA A 40 9.82 2.25 1.37
CA ALA A 40 10.92 3.19 1.61
C ALA A 40 10.88 3.78 3.02
N GLU A 41 9.70 3.85 3.64
CA GLU A 41 9.53 4.40 4.98
C GLU A 41 10.23 3.52 6.05
N PRO A 42 11.03 4.10 6.96
CA PRO A 42 11.69 3.35 8.03
C PRO A 42 10.73 2.57 8.92
N GLY A 43 11.14 1.38 9.36
CA GLY A 43 10.38 0.52 10.27
C GLY A 43 9.19 -0.19 9.60
N ALA A 44 8.88 -1.40 10.06
CA ALA A 44 7.75 -2.18 9.56
C ALA A 44 6.42 -1.58 10.06
N PRO A 45 5.36 -1.52 9.23
CA PRO A 45 4.03 -1.18 9.71
C PRO A 45 3.53 -2.28 10.66
N ASP A 46 2.87 -1.87 11.75
CA ASP A 46 2.18 -2.79 12.64
C ASP A 46 0.80 -3.15 12.06
N PRO A 47 0.54 -4.42 11.69
CA PRO A 47 -0.75 -4.82 11.14
C PRO A 47 -1.94 -4.55 12.07
N ALA A 48 -1.73 -4.53 13.39
CA ALA A 48 -2.80 -4.27 14.36
C ALA A 48 -3.37 -2.84 14.25
N GLN A 49 -2.63 -1.90 13.64
CA GLN A 49 -3.08 -0.52 13.41
C GLN A 49 -4.04 -0.37 12.23
N TYR A 50 -4.21 -1.42 11.42
CA TYR A 50 -5.00 -1.38 10.20
C TYR A 50 -6.13 -2.42 10.26
N PRO A 51 -7.22 -2.15 11.00
CA PRO A 51 -8.36 -3.05 11.03
C PRO A 51 -9.05 -3.11 9.65
N GLU A 52 -9.67 -4.24 9.33
CA GLU A 52 -10.42 -4.41 8.08
C GLU A 52 -11.88 -3.91 8.19
N ASP A 53 -12.06 -2.69 8.68
CA ASP A 53 -13.36 -2.11 9.04
C ASP A 53 -14.03 -1.30 7.91
N SER A 54 -13.40 -1.20 6.72
CA SER A 54 -14.03 -0.63 5.53
C SER A 54 -14.89 -1.65 4.78
N PRO A 55 -16.02 -1.24 4.17
CA PRO A 55 -16.71 -2.06 3.18
C PRO A 55 -15.91 -2.20 1.87
N ARG A 56 -14.87 -1.39 1.64
CA ARG A 56 -14.03 -1.47 0.44
C ARG A 56 -13.11 -2.69 0.52
N GLU A 57 -13.29 -3.57 -0.44
CA GLU A 57 -12.39 -4.69 -0.71
C GLU A 57 -11.93 -4.65 -2.17
N ILE A 58 -10.64 -4.89 -2.41
CA ILE A 58 -10.07 -4.94 -3.76
C ILE A 58 -9.40 -6.29 -3.95
N GLU A 59 -9.79 -7.02 -5.00
CA GLU A 59 -9.10 -8.23 -5.46
C GLU A 59 -7.60 -7.96 -5.63
N ARG A 60 -6.74 -8.80 -5.05
CA ARG A 60 -5.28 -8.66 -5.13
C ARG A 60 -4.85 -8.56 -6.58
N GLY A 61 -5.34 -9.45 -7.45
CA GLY A 61 -5.05 -9.43 -8.88
C GLY A 61 -5.38 -8.11 -9.57
N THR A 62 -6.43 -7.41 -9.13
CA THR A 62 -6.79 -6.06 -9.60
C THR A 62 -5.88 -4.99 -8.98
N LEU A 63 -5.61 -5.10 -7.68
CA LEU A 63 -4.80 -4.16 -6.91
C LEU A 63 -3.37 -4.10 -7.46
N VAL A 64 -2.71 -5.25 -7.63
CA VAL A 64 -1.30 -5.33 -8.04
C VAL A 64 -1.13 -5.57 -9.55
N GLY A 65 -2.10 -6.21 -10.20
CA GLY A 65 -2.07 -6.45 -11.65
C GLY A 65 -0.86 -7.25 -12.10
N ARG A 66 -0.28 -6.86 -13.24
CA ARG A 66 0.94 -7.48 -13.80
C ARG A 66 2.17 -7.41 -12.89
N TYR A 67 2.15 -6.60 -11.83
CA TYR A 67 3.26 -6.41 -10.90
C TYR A 67 3.20 -7.34 -9.69
N ASP A 68 2.31 -8.34 -9.70
CA ASP A 68 2.11 -9.30 -8.61
C ASP A 68 3.41 -9.89 -8.06
N ALA A 69 4.20 -10.50 -8.95
CA ALA A 69 5.47 -11.12 -8.61
C ALA A 69 6.48 -10.10 -8.04
N LEU A 70 6.53 -8.90 -8.61
CA LEU A 70 7.41 -7.82 -8.15
C LEU A 70 7.02 -7.33 -6.76
N ILE A 71 5.73 -7.08 -6.53
CA ILE A 71 5.23 -6.61 -5.23
C ILE A 71 5.47 -7.65 -4.14
N ILE A 72 5.23 -8.93 -4.42
CA ILE A 72 5.53 -10.01 -3.47
C ILE A 72 7.04 -10.11 -3.20
N ALA A 73 7.89 -10.00 -4.23
CA ALA A 73 9.33 -10.07 -4.07
C ALA A 73 9.85 -8.91 -3.20
N LEU A 74 9.37 -7.68 -3.46
CA LEU A 74 9.73 -6.50 -2.68
C LEU A 74 9.25 -6.60 -1.23
N LEU A 75 8.01 -7.05 -1.01
CA LEU A 75 7.51 -7.29 0.34
C LEU A 75 8.36 -8.35 1.07
N ARG A 76 8.72 -9.45 0.40
CA ARG A 76 9.56 -10.50 0.98
C ARG A 76 10.93 -9.94 1.38
N GLN A 77 11.56 -9.18 0.50
CA GLN A 77 12.84 -8.54 0.79
C GLN A 77 12.72 -7.61 2.00
N ARG A 78 11.63 -6.85 2.09
CA ARG A 78 11.36 -5.97 3.22
C ARG A 78 11.17 -6.73 4.53
N CYS A 79 10.34 -7.76 4.53
CA CYS A 79 10.15 -8.61 5.71
C CYS A 79 11.46 -9.26 6.17
N LEU A 80 12.33 -9.72 5.25
CA LEU A 80 13.66 -10.24 5.62
C LEU A 80 14.51 -9.19 6.32
N ALA A 81 14.54 -7.96 5.80
CA ALA A 81 15.29 -6.86 6.40
C ALA A 81 14.77 -6.49 7.81
N ASP A 82 13.45 -6.55 8.00
CA ASP A 82 12.79 -6.29 9.28
C ASP A 82 12.73 -7.53 10.21
N GLN A 83 13.35 -8.65 9.83
CA GLN A 83 13.32 -9.93 10.57
C GLN A 83 11.90 -10.49 10.82
N LEU A 84 11.00 -10.28 9.86
CA LEU A 84 9.62 -10.74 9.88
C LEU A 84 9.42 -12.00 9.01
N PRO A 85 8.36 -12.79 9.28
CA PRO A 85 8.01 -13.94 8.45
C PRO A 85 7.76 -13.57 6.98
N THR A 86 8.22 -14.43 6.06
CA THR A 86 8.10 -14.23 4.60
C THR A 86 7.06 -15.15 3.95
N TYR A 87 6.24 -15.80 4.77
CA TYR A 87 5.17 -16.72 4.39
C TYR A 87 4.11 -16.79 5.49
N GLY A 88 2.97 -17.40 5.17
CA GLY A 88 1.82 -17.54 6.07
C GLY A 88 1.12 -16.23 6.38
N ASP A 89 0.20 -16.28 7.35
CA ASP A 89 -0.72 -15.19 7.65
C ASP A 89 0.00 -13.89 8.08
N ALA A 90 1.15 -14.01 8.76
CA ALA A 90 1.96 -12.86 9.13
C ALA A 90 2.51 -12.10 7.91
N PHE A 91 2.88 -12.81 6.85
CA PHE A 91 3.34 -12.19 5.60
C PHE A 91 2.19 -11.54 4.81
N ASP A 92 1.04 -12.20 4.81
CA ASP A 92 -0.20 -11.67 4.22
C ASP A 92 -0.65 -10.39 4.94
N ALA A 93 -0.59 -10.37 6.28
CA ALA A 93 -0.86 -9.22 7.13
C ALA A 93 0.11 -8.05 6.85
N GLN A 94 1.38 -8.34 6.54
CA GLN A 94 2.34 -7.30 6.16
C GLN A 94 2.00 -6.66 4.80
N LEU A 95 1.53 -7.44 3.82
CA LEU A 95 1.06 -6.86 2.55
C LEU A 95 -0.09 -5.88 2.80
N HIS A 96 -1.05 -6.30 3.61
CA HIS A 96 -2.20 -5.48 4.00
C HIS A 96 -1.78 -4.20 4.74
N ALA A 97 -0.91 -4.32 5.74
CA ALA A 97 -0.42 -3.20 6.52
C ALA A 97 0.35 -2.18 5.66
N HIS A 98 1.22 -2.66 4.77
CA HIS A 98 1.95 -1.78 3.85
C HIS A 98 1.04 -1.06 2.85
N MET A 99 -0.02 -1.71 2.36
CA MET A 99 -1.01 -1.08 1.47
C MET A 99 -1.77 0.03 2.19
N ASN A 100 -2.22 -0.20 3.43
CA ASN A 100 -2.91 0.82 4.22
C ASN A 100 -1.96 1.97 4.60
N ARG A 101 -0.81 1.68 5.22
CA ARG A 101 0.20 2.70 5.56
C ARG A 101 0.57 3.54 4.33
N GLY A 102 0.77 2.87 3.20
CA GLY A 102 1.15 3.51 1.95
C GLY A 102 0.16 4.55 1.46
N VAL A 103 -1.14 4.26 1.54
CA VAL A 103 -2.20 5.22 1.19
C VAL A 103 -2.17 6.43 2.13
N LEU A 104 -2.00 6.19 3.44
CA LEU A 104 -1.95 7.28 4.42
C LEU A 104 -0.73 8.19 4.21
N LEU A 105 0.45 7.62 3.99
CA LEU A 105 1.67 8.37 3.67
C LEU A 105 1.53 9.16 2.37
N LEU A 106 1.01 8.52 1.32
CA LEU A 106 0.83 9.17 0.02
C LEU A 106 -0.15 10.35 0.12
N TYR A 107 -1.23 10.21 0.88
CA TYR A 107 -2.18 11.31 1.12
C TYR A 107 -1.54 12.49 1.87
N GLN A 108 -0.60 12.22 2.78
CA GLN A 108 0.12 13.26 3.49
C GLN A 108 1.07 14.01 2.55
N ARG A 109 1.81 13.29 1.69
CA ARG A 109 2.89 13.83 0.85
C ARG A 109 2.45 14.37 -0.52
N ALA A 110 1.34 13.90 -1.08
CA ALA A 110 0.83 14.35 -2.37
C ALA A 110 -0.56 14.99 -2.27
N LYS A 111 -0.69 16.25 -2.72
CA LYS A 111 -1.97 16.98 -2.77
C LYS A 111 -2.53 17.09 -4.19
N SER A 112 -1.68 16.88 -5.18
CA SER A 112 -1.96 16.98 -6.61
C SER A 112 -1.19 15.93 -7.41
N LEU A 113 -1.47 15.83 -8.72
CA LEU A 113 -0.72 14.95 -9.61
C LEU A 113 0.77 15.37 -9.75
N PRO A 114 1.13 16.66 -9.89
CA PRO A 114 2.53 17.10 -9.87
C PRO A 114 3.32 16.65 -8.63
N ASP A 115 2.73 16.74 -7.43
CA ASP A 115 3.40 16.29 -6.21
C ASP A 115 3.76 14.79 -6.27
N LEU A 116 2.88 13.99 -6.87
CA LEU A 116 3.10 12.57 -7.05
C LEU A 116 4.24 12.28 -8.05
N CYS A 117 4.37 13.10 -9.09
CA CYS A 117 5.51 13.03 -10.02
C CYS A 117 6.84 13.42 -9.36
N ALA A 118 6.84 14.44 -8.49
CA ALA A 118 8.02 14.86 -7.74
C ALA A 118 8.50 13.74 -6.80
N LEU A 119 7.57 13.10 -6.07
CA LEU A 119 7.87 11.94 -5.22
C LEU A 119 8.47 10.77 -6.01
N ALA A 120 7.98 10.51 -7.22
CA ALA A 120 8.49 9.43 -8.07
C ALA A 120 9.89 9.73 -8.63
N SER A 121 10.27 11.01 -8.71
CA SER A 121 11.56 11.47 -9.24
C SER A 121 12.65 11.59 -8.15
N GLY A 122 12.29 11.42 -6.87
CA GLY A 122 13.20 11.58 -5.74
C GLY A 122 13.48 13.04 -5.36
N GLU A 123 12.65 13.97 -5.84
CA GLU A 123 12.78 15.41 -5.60
C GLU A 123 11.92 15.91 -4.42
N GLY A 124 11.39 15.00 -3.60
CA GLY A 124 10.41 15.28 -2.55
C GLY A 124 10.78 14.79 -1.16
#